data_AF-A0A6I2W6C8-F1
#
_entry.id   AF-A0A6I2W6C8-F1
#
_cell.length_a   1.000
_cell.length_b   1.000
_cell.length_c   1.000
_cell.angle_alpha   90.00
_cell.angle_beta   90.00
_cell.angle_gamma   90.00
#
_symmetry.space_group_name_H-M   'P 1'
#
loop_
_entity.id
_entity.type
_entity.pdbx_description
1 polymer ?
#
loop_
_entity_poly.entity_id
_entity_poly.type
_entity_poly.pdbx_seq_one_letter_code
_entity_poly.pdbx_strand_id
1 'polypeptide(L)'
;MSNASRKILKSPWVWFFGITAAFQIFRGSFGDTLIFGLGALVVALAATSAIDRDFLNREQVRHTVSVPVAIGLALALSLLPRHSPIHAAIFIGILPVVLALVWHRDSGEKVKPNLREKRARSLWAALSVGICVWELAANIVGQLNHTLTKFPTISVLIDPALDAVWGQSLFVVLWLSAGWGFLRLGIRK
;
A
#
# COMPACT_ATOMS: atom_id res chain seq x y z
N MET A 1 26.16 17.88 -2.08
CA MET A 1 25.07 16.92 -1.76
C MET A 1 25.71 15.61 -1.31
N SER A 2 25.36 15.08 -0.13
CA SER A 2 25.96 13.83 0.37
C SER A 2 25.49 12.61 -0.44
N ASN A 3 26.24 11.50 -0.40
CA ASN A 3 25.87 10.26 -1.08
C ASN A 3 24.50 9.73 -0.59
N ALA A 4 24.22 9.89 0.71
CA ALA A 4 22.93 9.58 1.32
C ALA A 4 21.78 10.41 0.73
N SER A 5 21.94 11.74 0.66
CA SER A 5 20.92 12.63 0.07
C SER A 5 20.63 12.28 -1.40
N ARG A 6 21.66 11.89 -2.16
CA ARG A 6 21.50 11.46 -3.56
C ARG A 6 20.71 10.15 -3.67
N LYS A 7 20.92 9.18 -2.77
CA LYS A 7 20.16 7.91 -2.76
C LYS A 7 18.68 8.14 -2.43
N ILE A 8 18.39 8.99 -1.44
CA ILE A 8 17.02 9.37 -1.05
C ILE A 8 16.29 10.02 -2.23
N LEU A 9 16.90 11.05 -2.84
CA LEU A 9 16.27 11.79 -3.95
C LEU A 9 16.03 10.94 -5.19
N LYS A 10 16.85 9.91 -5.42
CA LYS A 10 16.69 8.95 -6.52
C LYS A 10 15.67 7.85 -6.24
N SER A 11 15.21 7.70 -4.99
CA SER A 11 14.23 6.67 -4.63
C SER A 11 12.82 7.10 -5.01
N PRO A 12 12.16 6.44 -5.99
CA PRO A 12 10.80 6.81 -6.38
C PRO A 12 9.79 6.63 -5.25
N TRP A 13 10.05 5.68 -4.35
CA TRP A 13 9.18 5.39 -3.20
C TRP A 13 9.19 6.51 -2.17
N VAL A 14 10.32 7.18 -1.94
CA VAL A 14 10.36 8.35 -1.04
C VAL A 14 9.45 9.45 -1.58
N TRP A 15 9.51 9.70 -2.89
CA TRP A 15 8.62 10.67 -3.54
C TRP A 15 7.16 10.26 -3.48
N PHE A 16 6.85 8.99 -3.75
CA PHE A 16 5.48 8.49 -3.66
C PHE A 16 4.87 8.72 -2.27
N PHE A 17 5.55 8.28 -1.20
CA PHE A 17 5.09 8.48 0.17
C PHE A 17 5.07 9.96 0.56
N GLY A 18 6.08 10.74 0.15
CA GLY A 18 6.16 12.17 0.45
C GLY A 18 5.05 13.00 -0.21
N ILE A 19 4.78 12.77 -1.50
CA ILE A 19 3.68 13.42 -2.23
C ILE A 19 2.33 13.06 -1.60
N THR A 20 2.15 11.77 -1.24
CA THR A 20 0.92 11.33 -0.58
C THR A 20 0.76 11.98 0.79
N ALA A 21 1.81 12.06 1.60
CA ALA A 21 1.77 12.75 2.89
C ALA A 21 1.43 14.24 2.74
N ALA A 22 2.02 14.94 1.76
CA ALA A 22 1.70 16.33 1.46
C ALA A 22 0.22 16.50 1.07
N PHE A 23 -0.32 15.56 0.31
CA PHE A 23 -1.75 15.57 -0.02
C PHE A 23 -2.65 15.34 1.20
N GLN A 24 -2.27 14.46 2.13
CA GLN A 24 -3.05 14.25 3.37
C GLN A 24 -3.03 15.48 4.28
N ILE A 25 -1.93 16.23 4.29
CA ILE A 25 -1.84 17.53 4.98
C ILE A 25 -2.85 18.50 4.35
N PHE A 26 -2.86 18.62 3.02
CA PHE A 26 -3.82 19.46 2.32
C PHE A 26 -5.27 19.07 2.63
N ARG A 27 -5.57 17.77 2.73
CA ARG A 27 -6.88 17.25 3.11
C ARG A 27 -7.23 17.43 4.60
N GLY A 28 -6.27 17.78 5.44
CA GLY A 28 -6.46 17.87 6.90
C GLY A 28 -6.59 16.51 7.60
N SER A 29 -6.16 15.41 6.96
CA SER A 29 -6.19 14.07 7.57
C SER A 29 -4.92 13.81 8.37
N PHE A 30 -4.98 14.04 9.68
CA PHE A 30 -3.83 13.88 10.57
C PHE A 30 -3.32 12.42 10.63
N GLY A 31 -4.24 11.47 10.75
CA GLY A 31 -3.90 10.04 10.82
C GLY A 31 -3.15 9.56 9.58
N ASP A 32 -3.68 9.89 8.39
CA ASP A 32 -3.05 9.48 7.13
C ASP A 32 -1.71 10.19 6.92
N THR A 33 -1.61 11.48 7.31
CA THR A 33 -0.36 12.23 7.26
C THR A 33 0.75 11.54 8.06
N LEU A 34 0.44 11.06 9.27
CA LEU A 34 1.41 10.32 10.07
C LEU A 34 1.82 9.01 9.41
N ILE A 35 0.86 8.23 8.90
CA ILE A 35 1.15 6.93 8.26
C ILE A 35 2.07 7.11 7.04
N PHE A 36 1.72 8.02 6.11
CA PHE A 36 2.52 8.23 4.91
C PHE A 36 3.83 8.97 5.19
N GLY A 37 3.85 9.89 6.16
CA GLY A 37 5.07 10.58 6.59
C GLY A 37 6.09 9.64 7.25
N LEU A 38 5.64 8.77 8.15
CA LEU A 38 6.49 7.73 8.75
C LEU A 38 6.95 6.73 7.68
N GLY A 39 6.08 6.36 6.74
CA GLY A 39 6.45 5.53 5.59
C GLY A 39 7.56 6.17 4.75
N ALA A 40 7.45 7.47 4.43
CA ALA A 40 8.48 8.21 3.71
C ALA A 40 9.82 8.21 4.46
N LEU A 41 9.79 8.42 5.78
CA LEU A 41 10.97 8.38 6.64
C LEU A 41 11.63 7.00 6.61
N VAL A 42 10.86 5.93 6.84
CA VAL A 42 11.36 4.54 6.86
C VAL A 42 11.99 4.18 5.50
N VAL A 43 11.35 4.54 4.39
CA VAL A 43 11.89 4.30 3.05
C VAL A 43 13.15 5.13 2.78
N ALA A 44 13.21 6.38 3.25
CA ALA A 44 14.40 7.22 3.13
C ALA A 44 15.58 6.64 3.92
N LEU A 45 15.35 6.13 5.13
CA LEU A 45 16.35 5.44 5.95
C LEU A 45 16.80 4.11 5.30
N ALA A 46 15.87 3.36 4.72
CA ALA A 46 16.21 2.15 3.96
C ALA A 46 17.11 2.46 2.74
N ALA A 47 16.88 3.61 2.08
CA ALA A 47 17.68 4.02 0.93
C ALA A 47 19.14 4.37 1.28
N THR A 48 19.44 4.75 2.53
CA THR A 48 20.77 5.18 2.97
C THR A 48 21.63 4.06 3.58
N SER A 49 21.21 2.80 3.46
CA SER A 49 21.84 1.62 4.10
C SER A 49 21.88 1.69 5.64
N ALA A 50 21.11 2.59 6.27
CA ALA A 50 20.98 2.65 7.72
C ALA A 50 20.25 1.43 8.29
N ILE A 51 19.42 0.78 7.48
CA ILE A 51 18.68 -0.44 7.81
C ILE A 51 19.07 -1.52 6.80
N ASP A 52 20.21 -2.18 7.03
CA ASP A 52 20.77 -3.21 6.15
C ASP A 52 20.67 -4.61 6.76
N ARG A 53 19.45 -5.00 7.15
CA ARG A 53 19.18 -6.31 7.77
C ARG A 53 17.87 -6.88 7.25
N ASP A 54 17.87 -8.20 7.08
CA ASP A 54 16.65 -8.97 6.87
C ASP A 54 16.09 -9.36 8.25
N PHE A 55 14.80 -9.12 8.47
CA PHE A 55 14.18 -9.41 9.76
C PHE A 55 13.63 -10.84 9.84
N LEU A 56 12.92 -11.28 8.81
CA LEU A 56 12.34 -12.62 8.72
C LEU A 56 12.63 -13.25 7.36
N ASN A 57 12.79 -14.57 7.34
CA ASN A 57 12.99 -15.31 6.09
C ASN A 57 11.62 -15.59 5.44
N ARG A 58 11.48 -15.31 4.14
CA ARG A 58 10.22 -15.48 3.41
C ARG A 58 9.74 -16.93 3.36
N GLU A 59 10.64 -17.91 3.50
CA GLU A 59 10.29 -19.34 3.63
C GLU A 59 9.38 -19.65 4.83
N GLN A 60 9.26 -18.73 5.78
CA GLN A 60 8.35 -18.85 6.93
C GLN A 60 6.87 -18.70 6.55
N VAL A 61 6.55 -18.22 5.34
CA VAL A 61 5.16 -18.15 4.81
C VAL A 61 4.70 -19.53 4.30
N ARG A 62 4.68 -20.52 5.20
CA ARG A 62 4.18 -21.87 4.91
C ARG A 62 2.67 -21.84 4.65
N HIS A 63 2.18 -22.65 3.72
CA HIS A 63 0.72 -22.77 3.43
C HIS A 63 -0.08 -23.09 4.70
N THR A 64 0.43 -24.02 5.50
CA THR A 64 -0.23 -24.54 6.68
C THR A 64 -0.51 -23.48 7.74
N VAL A 65 0.30 -22.41 7.81
CA VAL A 65 0.13 -21.32 8.78
C VAL A 65 -0.48 -20.09 8.11
N SER A 66 0.00 -19.71 6.92
CA SER A 66 -0.43 -18.49 6.24
C SER A 66 -1.89 -18.52 5.78
N VAL A 67 -2.41 -19.69 5.37
CA VAL A 67 -3.80 -19.81 4.89
C VAL A 67 -4.80 -19.65 6.04
N PRO A 68 -4.69 -20.38 7.17
CA PRO A 68 -5.58 -20.15 8.32
C PRO A 68 -5.52 -18.72 8.85
N VAL A 69 -4.33 -18.12 8.91
CA VAL A 69 -4.18 -16.71 9.33
C VAL A 69 -4.89 -15.77 8.36
N ALA A 70 -4.71 -15.97 7.04
CA ALA A 70 -5.38 -15.15 6.03
C ALA A 70 -6.91 -15.32 6.10
N ILE A 71 -7.42 -16.53 6.31
CA ILE A 71 -8.85 -16.79 6.49
C ILE A 71 -9.37 -16.12 7.76
N GLY A 72 -8.67 -16.27 8.88
CA GLY A 72 -9.03 -15.62 10.15
C GLY A 72 -9.08 -14.10 10.04
N LEU A 73 -8.09 -13.50 9.37
CA LEU A 73 -8.09 -12.07 9.06
C LEU A 73 -9.22 -11.68 8.11
N ALA A 74 -9.49 -12.49 7.09
CA ALA A 74 -10.57 -12.23 6.15
C ALA A 74 -11.93 -12.21 6.86
N LEU A 75 -12.18 -13.18 7.75
CA LEU A 75 -13.40 -13.24 8.55
C LEU A 75 -13.49 -12.07 9.53
N ALA A 76 -12.42 -11.81 10.30
CA ALA A 76 -12.38 -10.71 11.26
C ALA A 76 -12.64 -9.35 10.56
N LEU A 77 -11.93 -9.08 9.47
CA LEU A 77 -12.06 -7.83 8.72
C LEU A 77 -13.33 -7.76 7.86
N SER A 78 -14.09 -8.84 7.68
CA SER A 78 -15.36 -8.84 6.95
C SER A 78 -16.56 -8.61 7.85
N LEU A 79 -16.52 -9.17 9.06
CA LEU A 79 -17.64 -9.19 10.00
C LEU A 79 -17.62 -8.01 10.96
N LEU A 80 -16.45 -7.42 11.19
CA LEU A 80 -16.32 -6.26 12.06
C LEU A 80 -16.62 -4.95 11.29
N PRO A 81 -17.15 -3.92 11.96
CA PRO A 81 -17.38 -2.64 11.32
C PRO A 81 -16.06 -2.00 10.86
N ARG A 82 -16.00 -1.58 9.60
CA ARG A 82 -14.82 -0.98 8.93
C ARG A 82 -14.19 0.16 9.72
N HIS A 83 -15.00 1.04 10.29
CA HIS A 83 -14.57 2.24 11.04
C HIS A 83 -14.51 2.00 12.56
N SER A 84 -14.35 0.75 12.99
CA SER A 84 -14.23 0.42 14.42
C SER A 84 -12.78 0.56 14.93
N PRO A 85 -12.59 0.90 16.21
CA PRO A 85 -11.26 0.85 16.84
C PRO A 85 -10.61 -0.55 16.77
N ILE A 86 -11.42 -1.61 16.70
CA ILE A 86 -10.95 -3.00 16.59
C ILE A 86 -10.26 -3.21 15.24
N HIS A 87 -10.81 -2.68 14.15
CA HIS A 87 -10.14 -2.71 12.83
C HIS A 87 -8.77 -2.05 12.90
N ALA A 88 -8.69 -0.85 13.50
CA ALA A 88 -7.42 -0.15 13.67
C ALA A 88 -6.41 -0.98 14.49
N ALA A 89 -6.86 -1.61 15.58
CA ALA A 89 -6.01 -2.48 16.39
C ALA A 89 -5.48 -3.69 15.61
N ILE A 90 -6.29 -4.33 14.77
CA ILE A 90 -5.85 -5.43 13.90
C ILE A 90 -4.77 -4.97 12.94
N PHE A 91 -4.96 -3.83 12.26
CA PHE A 91 -3.97 -3.27 11.34
C PHE A 91 -2.67 -2.90 12.04
N ILE A 92 -2.73 -2.24 13.19
CA ILE A 92 -1.54 -1.88 13.97
C ILE A 92 -0.81 -3.14 14.46
N GLY A 93 -1.55 -4.16 14.92
CA GLY A 93 -0.98 -5.41 15.41
C GLY A 93 -0.30 -6.24 14.31
N ILE A 94 -0.87 -6.28 13.11
CA ILE A 94 -0.31 -7.06 11.99
C ILE A 94 0.82 -6.32 11.26
N LEU A 95 0.82 -4.99 11.27
CA LEU A 95 1.81 -4.16 10.57
C LEU A 95 3.27 -4.55 10.84
N PRO A 96 3.75 -4.72 12.09
CA PRO A 96 5.15 -5.09 12.33
C PRO A 96 5.49 -6.47 11.76
N VAL A 97 4.55 -7.42 11.80
CA VAL A 97 4.74 -8.77 11.24
C VAL A 97 4.85 -8.70 9.72
N VAL A 98 3.95 -7.97 9.06
CA VAL A 98 3.98 -7.81 7.59
C VAL A 98 5.23 -7.07 7.15
N LEU A 99 5.62 -5.99 7.85
CA LEU A 99 6.86 -5.28 7.57
C LEU A 99 8.05 -6.23 7.69
N ALA A 100 8.17 -6.99 8.79
CA ALA A 100 9.26 -7.93 8.98
C ALA A 100 9.32 -9.01 7.88
N LEU A 101 8.18 -9.50 7.39
CA LEU A 101 8.09 -10.49 6.31
C LEU A 101 8.47 -9.92 4.93
N VAL A 102 8.06 -8.68 4.64
CA VAL A 102 8.31 -8.04 3.34
C VAL A 102 9.74 -7.50 3.27
N TRP A 103 10.30 -7.09 4.42
CA TRP A 103 11.59 -6.43 4.55
C TRP A 103 12.75 -7.40 4.27
N HIS A 104 13.07 -7.49 2.99
CA HIS A 104 14.16 -8.31 2.48
C HIS A 104 14.91 -7.53 1.40
N ARG A 105 16.24 -7.59 1.43
CA ARG A 105 17.06 -7.03 0.34
C ARG A 105 16.95 -7.92 -0.89
N ASP A 106 16.19 -7.47 -1.87
CA ASP A 106 16.05 -8.19 -3.14
C ASP A 106 17.38 -8.18 -3.91
N SER A 107 18.16 -9.25 -3.71
CA SER A 107 19.51 -9.47 -4.25
C SER A 107 19.53 -10.38 -5.48
N GLY A 108 18.35 -10.78 -5.98
CA GLY A 108 18.27 -11.67 -7.14
C GLY A 108 18.52 -10.93 -8.44
N GLU A 109 19.07 -11.65 -9.41
CA GLU A 109 19.23 -11.14 -10.77
C GLU A 109 17.83 -10.85 -11.36
N LYS A 110 17.55 -9.56 -11.58
CA LYS A 110 16.25 -9.15 -12.13
C LYS A 110 16.20 -9.59 -13.59
N VAL A 111 15.36 -10.58 -13.88
CA VAL A 111 15.10 -11.02 -15.25
C VAL A 111 14.74 -9.81 -16.10
N LYS A 112 15.49 -9.59 -17.17
CA LYS A 112 15.26 -8.45 -18.06
C LYS A 112 13.90 -8.63 -18.74
N PRO A 113 12.99 -7.66 -18.63
CA PRO A 113 11.68 -7.79 -19.24
C PRO A 113 11.77 -7.83 -20.76
N ASN A 114 10.98 -8.72 -21.36
CA ASN A 114 10.78 -8.72 -22.82
C ASN A 114 9.97 -7.47 -23.26
N LEU A 115 9.87 -7.23 -24.57
CA LEU A 115 9.19 -6.04 -25.09
C LEU A 115 7.70 -5.98 -24.73
N ARG A 116 7.03 -7.14 -24.67
CA ARG A 116 5.60 -7.22 -24.29
C ARG A 116 5.40 -6.83 -22.84
N GLU A 117 6.25 -7.32 -21.94
CA GLU A 117 6.25 -6.94 -20.53
C GLU A 117 6.56 -5.46 -20.34
N LYS A 118 7.52 -4.89 -21.08
CA LYS A 118 7.82 -3.45 -21.00
C LYS A 118 6.60 -2.61 -21.40
N ARG A 119 5.91 -2.98 -22.48
CA ARG A 119 4.67 -2.29 -22.91
C ARG A 119 3.55 -2.43 -21.88
N ALA A 120 3.34 -3.64 -21.37
CA ALA A 120 2.35 -3.89 -20.32
C ALA A 120 2.66 -3.08 -19.06
N ARG A 121 3.91 -3.06 -18.58
CA ARG A 121 4.33 -2.24 -17.43
C ARG A 121 4.08 -0.76 -17.67
N SER A 122 4.39 -0.25 -18.87
CA SER A 122 4.14 1.15 -19.22
C SER A 122 2.65 1.49 -19.26
N LEU A 123 1.82 0.59 -19.81
CA LEU A 123 0.37 0.77 -19.85
C LEU A 123 -0.21 0.78 -18.42
N TRP A 124 0.17 -0.19 -17.59
CA TRP A 124 -0.25 -0.24 -16.19
C TRP A 124 0.21 0.99 -15.40
N ALA A 125 1.46 1.43 -15.59
CA ALA A 125 1.96 2.64 -14.96
C ALA A 125 1.16 3.89 -15.39
N ALA A 126 0.89 4.04 -16.69
CA ALA A 126 0.10 5.16 -17.20
C ALA A 126 -1.34 5.14 -16.66
N LEU A 127 -1.97 3.96 -16.61
CA LEU A 127 -3.31 3.78 -16.04
C LEU A 127 -3.33 4.14 -14.54
N SER A 128 -2.38 3.62 -13.75
CA SER A 128 -2.30 3.92 -12.32
C SER A 128 -2.07 5.41 -12.06
N VAL A 129 -1.14 6.05 -12.79
CA VAL A 129 -0.91 7.49 -12.68
C VAL A 129 -2.14 8.28 -13.10
N GLY A 130 -2.81 7.89 -14.19
CA GLY A 130 -4.05 8.52 -14.64
C GLY A 130 -5.17 8.46 -13.60
N ILE A 131 -5.37 7.29 -12.97
CA ILE A 131 -6.34 7.11 -11.88
C ILE A 131 -5.97 7.98 -10.66
N CYS A 132 -4.69 8.04 -10.29
CA CYS A 132 -4.23 8.90 -9.19
C CYS A 132 -4.45 10.40 -9.49
N VAL A 133 -4.17 10.85 -10.71
CA VAL A 133 -4.41 12.24 -11.13
C VAL A 133 -5.91 12.54 -11.15
N TRP A 134 -6.73 11.62 -11.63
CA TRP A 134 -8.20 11.74 -11.59
C TRP A 134 -8.71 11.89 -10.16
N GLU A 135 -8.32 10.98 -9.27
CA GLU A 135 -8.66 11.01 -7.84
C GLU A 135 -8.24 12.33 -7.18
N LEU A 136 -7.01 12.76 -7.43
CA LEU A 136 -6.47 14.01 -6.90
C LEU A 136 -7.27 15.23 -7.41
N ALA A 137 -7.56 15.28 -8.71
CA ALA A 137 -8.31 16.38 -9.31
C ALA A 137 -9.74 16.44 -8.76
N ALA A 138 -10.43 15.30 -8.70
CA ALA A 138 -11.78 15.20 -8.14
C ALA A 138 -11.80 15.63 -6.67
N ASN A 139 -10.80 15.21 -5.88
CA ASN A 139 -10.70 15.61 -4.49
C ASN A 139 -10.46 17.12 -4.31
N ILE A 140 -9.53 17.71 -5.05
CA ILE A 140 -9.24 19.15 -5.00
C ILE A 140 -10.48 19.96 -5.38
N VAL A 141 -11.11 19.62 -6.51
CA VAL A 141 -12.32 20.32 -6.98
C VAL A 141 -13.48 20.15 -5.98
N GLY A 142 -13.63 18.97 -5.40
CA GLY A 142 -14.65 18.71 -4.38
C GLY A 142 -14.44 19.54 -3.11
N GLN A 143 -13.20 19.65 -2.62
CA GLN A 143 -12.87 20.48 -1.46
C GLN A 143 -13.09 21.97 -1.72
N LEU A 144 -12.64 22.48 -2.87
CA LEU A 144 -12.79 23.91 -3.24
C LEU A 144 -14.25 24.33 -3.39
N ASN A 145 -15.13 23.40 -3.83
CA ASN A 145 -16.56 23.66 -3.99
C ASN A 145 -17.39 23.20 -2.77
N HIS A 146 -16.75 22.79 -1.68
CA HIS A 146 -17.40 22.26 -0.47
C HIS A 146 -18.45 21.16 -0.77
N THR A 147 -18.18 20.29 -1.75
CA THR A 147 -19.10 19.22 -2.18
C THR A 147 -18.34 17.94 -2.50
N LEU A 148 -18.79 16.82 -1.94
CA LEU A 148 -18.23 15.50 -2.23
C LEU A 148 -18.98 14.76 -3.35
N THR A 149 -20.15 15.25 -3.76
CA THR A 149 -21.09 14.49 -4.61
C THR A 149 -21.16 15.00 -6.05
N LYS A 150 -20.84 16.26 -6.31
CA LYS A 150 -20.83 16.81 -7.68
C LYS A 150 -19.60 16.39 -8.49
N PHE A 151 -18.48 16.13 -7.80
CA PHE A 151 -17.23 15.63 -8.40
C PHE A 151 -16.70 14.48 -7.54
N PRO A 152 -17.43 13.35 -7.47
CA PRO A 152 -17.10 12.30 -6.52
C PRO A 152 -15.80 11.62 -6.94
N THR A 153 -14.94 11.38 -5.95
CA THR A 153 -13.79 10.49 -6.10
C THR A 153 -14.27 9.06 -6.33
N ILE A 154 -13.44 8.21 -6.96
CA ILE A 154 -13.72 6.78 -7.09
C ILE A 154 -13.90 6.16 -5.69
N SER A 155 -13.12 6.61 -4.71
CA SER A 155 -13.30 6.25 -3.30
C SER A 155 -14.70 6.54 -2.76
N VAL A 156 -15.27 7.73 -3.02
CA VAL A 156 -16.64 8.10 -2.60
C VAL A 156 -17.69 7.26 -3.33
N LEU A 157 -17.45 6.91 -4.60
CA LEU A 157 -18.36 6.05 -5.37
C LEU A 157 -18.39 4.61 -4.84
N ILE A 158 -17.26 4.12 -4.35
CA ILE A 158 -17.11 2.74 -3.86
C ILE A 158 -17.55 2.61 -2.39
N ASP A 159 -17.54 3.69 -1.62
CA ASP A 159 -17.86 3.67 -0.19
C ASP A 159 -19.20 2.98 0.16
N PRO A 160 -20.33 3.24 -0.52
CA PRO A 160 -21.59 2.56 -0.23
C PRO A 160 -21.52 1.04 -0.45
N ALA A 161 -20.73 0.60 -1.42
CA ALA A 161 -20.51 -0.83 -1.66
C ALA A 161 -19.64 -1.44 -0.54
N LEU A 162 -18.64 -0.70 -0.05
CA LEU A 162 -17.77 -1.16 1.04
C LEU A 162 -18.42 -1.11 2.42
N ASP A 163 -19.45 -0.30 2.61
CA ASP A 163 -20.23 -0.29 3.86
C ASP A 163 -21.21 -1.47 3.94
N ALA A 164 -21.50 -2.13 2.81
CA ALA A 164 -22.22 -3.39 2.81
C ALA A 164 -21.28 -4.56 3.13
N VAL A 165 -21.72 -5.48 4.00
CA VAL A 165 -20.94 -6.65 4.43
C VAL A 165 -20.39 -7.43 3.23
N TRP A 166 -21.20 -7.65 2.18
CA TRP A 166 -20.76 -8.39 1.00
C TRP A 166 -19.63 -7.67 0.23
N GLY A 167 -19.68 -6.34 0.12
CA GLY A 167 -18.68 -5.57 -0.61
C GLY A 167 -17.39 -5.42 0.19
N GLN A 168 -17.51 -5.23 1.51
CA GLN A 168 -16.39 -5.32 2.45
C GLN A 168 -15.70 -6.69 2.35
N SER A 169 -16.47 -7.79 2.40
CA SER A 169 -15.93 -9.15 2.30
C SER A 169 -15.21 -9.40 0.99
N LEU A 170 -15.81 -9.02 -0.14
CA LEU A 170 -15.19 -9.18 -1.45
C LEU A 170 -13.86 -8.41 -1.53
N PHE A 171 -13.86 -7.15 -1.08
CA PHE A 171 -12.66 -6.33 -1.06
C PHE A 171 -11.55 -6.93 -0.20
N VAL A 172 -11.88 -7.34 1.03
CA VAL A 172 -10.93 -7.95 1.98
C VAL A 172 -10.32 -9.23 1.42
N VAL A 173 -11.13 -10.11 0.83
CA VAL A 173 -10.65 -11.37 0.24
C VAL A 173 -9.71 -11.09 -0.94
N LEU A 174 -10.08 -10.17 -1.84
CA LEU A 174 -9.23 -9.80 -2.97
C LEU A 174 -7.92 -9.17 -2.50
N TRP A 175 -7.98 -8.27 -1.51
CA TRP A 175 -6.82 -7.60 -0.95
C TRP A 175 -5.86 -8.57 -0.26
N LEU A 176 -6.37 -9.45 0.60
CA LEU A 176 -5.54 -10.47 1.27
C LEU A 176 -4.96 -11.47 0.27
N SER A 177 -5.73 -11.87 -0.75
CA SER A 177 -5.25 -12.77 -1.81
C SER A 177 -4.11 -12.15 -2.62
N ALA A 178 -4.23 -10.87 -2.98
CA ALA A 178 -3.17 -10.13 -3.66
C ALA A 178 -1.91 -10.01 -2.79
N GLY A 179 -2.06 -9.63 -1.52
CA GLY A 179 -0.95 -9.54 -0.57
C GLY A 179 -0.23 -10.88 -0.36
N TRP A 180 -0.99 -11.95 -0.15
CA TRP A 180 -0.44 -13.30 -0.03
C TRP A 180 0.26 -13.77 -1.32
N GLY A 181 -0.29 -13.42 -2.49
CA GLY A 181 0.36 -13.63 -3.78
C GLY A 181 1.70 -12.92 -3.89
N PHE A 182 1.78 -11.64 -3.49
CA PHE A 182 3.04 -10.88 -3.52
C PHE A 182 4.10 -11.44 -2.57
N LEU A 183 3.71 -11.84 -1.36
CA LEU A 183 4.63 -12.48 -0.41
C LEU A 183 5.26 -13.74 -1.01
N ARG A 184 4.51 -14.49 -1.82
CA ARG A 184 4.96 -15.76 -2.44
C ARG A 184 5.72 -15.61 -3.73
N LEU A 185 5.37 -14.63 -4.57
CA LEU A 185 6.17 -14.29 -5.74
C LEU A 185 7.61 -13.97 -5.33
N GLY A 186 7.79 -13.39 -4.13
CA GLY A 186 9.08 -13.15 -3.53
C GLY A 186 9.84 -14.38 -3.00
N ILE A 187 9.20 -15.55 -2.88
CA ILE A 187 9.80 -16.83 -2.43
C ILE A 187 10.26 -17.67 -3.63
N ARG A 188 9.58 -17.55 -4.77
CA ARG A 188 9.93 -18.27 -6.01
C ARG A 188 11.21 -17.67 -6.62
N LYS A 189 12.36 -18.11 -6.12
CA LYS A 189 13.65 -18.04 -6.82
C LYS A 189 14.17 -19.46 -6.99
#